data_AF-A0A8X6XYJ0-F1
#
_entry.id   AF-A0A8X6XYJ0-F1
#
_cell.length_a   1.000
_cell.length_b   1.000
_cell.length_c   1.000
_cell.angle_alpha   90.00
_cell.angle_beta   90.00
_cell.angle_gamma   90.00
#
_symmetry.space_group_name_H-M   'P 1'
#
loop_
_entity.id
_entity.type
_entity.pdbx_description
1 polymer ?
#
loop_
_entity_poly.entity_id
_entity_poly.type
_entity_poly.pdbx_seq_one_letter_code
_entity_poly.pdbx_strand_id
1 'polypeptide(L)'
;LEDVCPPDTSNSFEITVEDPSENEISYVEYLKSSKTTSYSTGINCTLKIIGAYDIILNVKQIKFRPDCQDYLQISDGKKQVVLCGSKHEHDSNMQFYGNSIYIHYFTDKGSPKPLDFSGCSLIMTISRKSTSGFDCESSASFRCANDYCIHQRFDCDGINNCGDFTDEIGCDKMGK
;
A
#
# COMPACT_ATOMS: atom_id res chain seq x y z
N LEU A 1 -8.92 -0.45 -5.41
CA LEU A 1 -9.66 -1.42 -4.58
C LEU A 1 -11.03 -1.72 -5.16
N GLU A 2 -11.87 -0.72 -5.46
CA GLU A 2 -13.20 -0.97 -6.08
C GLU A 2 -13.12 -1.70 -7.44
N ASP A 3 -12.02 -1.57 -8.18
CA ASP A 3 -11.79 -2.34 -9.41
C ASP A 3 -11.67 -3.86 -9.18
N VAL A 4 -11.26 -4.29 -7.97
CA VAL A 4 -11.08 -5.70 -7.58
C VAL A 4 -12.19 -6.16 -6.63
N CYS A 5 -12.71 -5.25 -5.82
CA CYS A 5 -13.75 -5.46 -4.82
C CYS A 5 -15.06 -4.78 -5.27
N PRO A 6 -15.89 -5.45 -6.09
CA PRO A 6 -17.11 -4.87 -6.60
C PRO A 6 -18.17 -4.64 -5.50
N PRO A 7 -18.98 -3.57 -5.60
CA PRO A 7 -20.09 -3.30 -4.66
C PRO A 7 -21.15 -4.40 -4.64
N ASP A 8 -21.95 -4.39 -3.57
CA ASP A 8 -23.12 -5.26 -3.37
C ASP A 8 -22.81 -6.77 -3.41
N THR A 9 -21.56 -7.14 -3.13
CA THR A 9 -21.13 -8.55 -3.05
C THR A 9 -20.23 -8.80 -1.85
N SER A 10 -20.32 -10.03 -1.30
CA SER A 10 -19.42 -10.53 -0.28
C SER A 10 -18.47 -11.54 -0.91
N ASN A 11 -17.27 -11.11 -1.27
CA ASN A 11 -16.35 -11.91 -2.07
C ASN A 11 -14.94 -11.93 -1.48
N SER A 12 -14.21 -12.99 -1.79
CA SER A 12 -12.78 -13.10 -1.52
C SER A 12 -12.02 -13.23 -2.83
N PHE A 13 -10.98 -12.42 -2.99
CA PHE A 13 -10.14 -12.38 -4.19
C PHE A 13 -8.69 -12.61 -3.79
N GLU A 14 -7.95 -13.23 -4.71
CA GLU A 14 -6.51 -13.40 -4.61
C GLU A 14 -5.88 -12.82 -5.87
N ILE A 15 -4.87 -11.97 -5.70
CA ILE A 15 -4.05 -11.46 -6.78
C ILE A 15 -2.60 -11.82 -6.52
N THR A 16 -1.93 -12.29 -7.55
CA THR A 16 -0.48 -12.50 -7.54
C THR A 16 0.15 -11.34 -8.28
N VAL A 17 1.14 -10.71 -7.66
CA VAL A 17 1.95 -9.69 -8.33
C VAL A 17 3.27 -10.30 -8.73
N GLU A 18 3.44 -10.40 -10.05
CA GLU A 18 4.60 -10.99 -10.70
C GLU A 18 5.75 -10.00 -10.82
N ASP A 19 6.88 -10.50 -11.32
CA ASP A 19 8.12 -9.76 -11.45
C ASP A 19 7.93 -8.48 -12.28
N PRO A 20 8.42 -7.32 -11.82
CA PRO A 20 8.80 -6.28 -12.77
C PRO A 20 9.68 -6.89 -13.89
N SER A 21 9.49 -6.46 -15.15
CA SER A 21 10.24 -6.98 -16.30
C SER A 21 11.77 -7.02 -16.03
N GLU A 22 12.56 -7.83 -16.77
CA GLU A 22 14.02 -8.05 -16.52
C GLU A 22 14.88 -6.79 -16.24
N ASN A 23 14.40 -5.58 -16.58
CA ASN A 23 15.07 -4.30 -16.36
C ASN A 23 14.51 -3.45 -15.19
N GLU A 24 13.42 -3.85 -14.54
CA GLU A 24 12.81 -3.12 -13.43
C GLU A 24 13.11 -3.83 -12.10
N ILE A 25 13.74 -3.12 -11.16
CA ILE A 25 14.24 -3.68 -9.88
C ILE A 25 13.19 -3.60 -8.76
N SER A 26 12.19 -2.73 -8.97
CA SER A 26 11.05 -2.53 -8.09
C SER A 26 9.93 -1.84 -8.86
N TYR A 27 8.68 -2.09 -8.48
CA TYR A 27 7.51 -1.39 -9.01
C TYR A 27 6.64 -0.86 -7.86
N VAL A 28 5.97 0.28 -8.09
CA VAL A 28 5.10 0.96 -7.13
C VAL A 28 3.69 1.04 -7.70
N GLU A 29 2.71 0.59 -6.92
CA GLU A 29 1.28 0.56 -7.29
C GLU A 29 0.44 1.36 -6.29
N TYR A 30 -0.63 2.01 -6.78
CA TYR A 30 -1.51 2.85 -5.97
C TYR A 30 -2.88 2.19 -5.80
N LEU A 31 -3.17 1.66 -4.62
CA LEU A 31 -4.47 1.08 -4.32
C LEU A 31 -5.37 2.12 -3.64
N LYS A 32 -6.32 2.67 -4.38
CA LYS A 32 -7.31 3.62 -3.85
C LYS A 32 -8.69 2.98 -3.70
N SER A 33 -9.51 3.48 -2.78
CA SER A 33 -10.92 3.11 -2.66
C SER A 33 -11.64 3.30 -4.00
N SER A 34 -11.77 4.56 -4.46
CA SER A 34 -12.44 4.91 -5.71
C SER A 34 -11.54 5.70 -6.66
N LYS A 35 -11.91 5.70 -7.95
CA LYS A 35 -11.36 6.60 -8.99
C LYS A 35 -11.97 8.01 -8.91
N THR A 36 -13.04 8.18 -8.14
CA THR A 36 -13.72 9.46 -7.94
C THR A 36 -13.29 10.11 -6.61
N THR A 37 -13.92 11.24 -6.26
CA THR A 37 -13.67 11.92 -4.98
C THR A 37 -14.17 11.14 -3.76
N SER A 38 -14.97 10.08 -3.95
CA SER A 38 -15.63 9.39 -2.85
C SER A 38 -15.74 7.87 -3.05
N TYR A 39 -15.47 7.07 -2.00
CA TYR A 39 -15.66 5.61 -2.01
C TYR A 39 -17.11 5.11 -2.20
N SER A 40 -17.26 3.91 -2.76
CA SER A 40 -18.53 3.20 -2.92
C SER A 40 -18.96 2.46 -1.65
N THR A 41 -20.27 2.44 -1.36
CA THR A 41 -20.84 1.73 -0.20
C THR A 41 -21.30 0.31 -0.55
N GLY A 42 -21.56 -0.51 0.46
CA GLY A 42 -22.08 -1.88 0.29
C GLY A 42 -21.01 -2.88 -0.13
N ILE A 43 -19.74 -2.66 0.23
CA ILE A 43 -18.64 -3.58 -0.09
C ILE A 43 -18.33 -4.41 1.15
N ASN A 44 -18.20 -5.72 0.98
CA ASN A 44 -17.61 -6.61 1.98
C ASN A 44 -16.62 -7.54 1.27
N CYS A 45 -15.38 -7.10 1.15
CA CYS A 45 -14.41 -7.75 0.28
C CYS A 45 -13.14 -8.13 1.04
N THR A 46 -12.69 -9.36 0.89
CA THR A 46 -11.35 -9.77 1.33
C THR A 46 -10.45 -9.91 0.12
N LEU A 47 -9.37 -9.15 0.06
CA LEU A 47 -8.33 -9.23 -0.96
C LEU A 47 -7.05 -9.78 -0.33
N LYS A 48 -6.54 -10.88 -0.88
CA LYS A 48 -5.21 -11.39 -0.57
C LYS A 48 -4.28 -11.03 -1.72
N ILE A 49 -3.21 -10.32 -1.42
CA ILE A 49 -2.15 -9.98 -2.35
C ILE A 49 -0.97 -10.90 -2.05
N ILE A 50 -0.49 -11.61 -3.06
CA ILE A 50 0.68 -12.48 -2.97
C ILE A 50 1.77 -11.89 -3.86
N GLY A 51 2.92 -11.58 -3.28
CA GLY A 51 4.08 -11.12 -4.03
C GLY A 51 4.99 -12.30 -4.38
N ALA A 52 5.48 -12.33 -5.61
CA ALA A 52 6.66 -13.15 -5.94
C ALA A 52 7.91 -12.67 -5.15
N TYR A 53 7.93 -11.39 -4.78
CA TYR A 53 8.90 -10.74 -3.91
C TYR A 53 8.21 -10.11 -2.69
N ASP A 54 8.99 -9.48 -1.83
CA ASP A 54 8.43 -8.81 -0.65
C ASP A 54 7.62 -7.57 -1.04
N ILE A 55 6.51 -7.42 -0.34
CA ILE A 55 5.59 -6.30 -0.44
C ILE A 55 5.84 -5.37 0.74
N ILE A 56 6.02 -4.10 0.44
CA ILE A 56 6.07 -2.98 1.39
C ILE A 56 4.82 -2.15 1.15
N LEU A 57 3.85 -2.22 2.04
CA LEU A 57 2.58 -1.52 1.90
C LEU A 57 2.51 -0.34 2.88
N ASN A 58 2.43 0.86 2.34
CA ASN A 58 2.24 2.11 3.06
C ASN A 58 0.77 2.56 2.96
N VAL A 59 0.16 2.84 4.11
CA VAL A 59 -1.16 3.48 4.17
C VAL A 59 -0.95 4.99 4.14
N LYS A 60 -1.31 5.63 3.03
CA LYS A 60 -1.16 7.09 2.87
C LYS A 60 -2.27 7.87 3.58
N GLN A 61 -3.50 7.39 3.45
CA GLN A 61 -4.67 8.08 3.98
C GLN A 61 -5.80 7.10 4.25
N ILE A 62 -6.52 7.37 5.35
CA ILE A 62 -7.84 6.82 5.63
C ILE A 62 -8.79 8.01 5.85
N LYS A 63 -9.93 7.99 5.19
CA LYS A 63 -11.01 8.99 5.27
C LYS A 63 -12.34 8.27 5.06
N PHE A 64 -12.70 7.46 6.05
CA PHE A 64 -13.99 6.76 6.19
C PHE A 64 -14.93 7.54 7.12
N ARG A 65 -16.19 7.10 7.22
CA ARG A 65 -17.14 7.66 8.18
C ARG A 65 -16.55 7.66 9.61
N PRO A 66 -16.70 8.75 10.39
CA PRO A 66 -16.07 8.87 11.72
C PRO A 66 -16.61 7.91 12.78
N ASP A 67 -17.83 7.39 12.59
CA ASP A 67 -18.48 6.42 13.48
C ASP A 67 -17.95 4.99 13.29
N CYS A 68 -16.97 4.80 12.39
CA CYS A 68 -16.30 3.52 12.14
C CYS A 68 -17.24 2.40 11.69
N GLN A 69 -18.37 2.74 11.07
CA GLN A 69 -19.19 1.76 10.35
C GLN A 69 -18.48 1.24 9.09
N ASP A 70 -17.54 2.02 8.55
CA ASP A 70 -16.67 1.63 7.44
C ASP A 70 -15.23 1.54 7.91
N TYR A 71 -14.53 0.55 7.40
CA TYR A 71 -13.16 0.31 7.80
C TYR A 71 -12.38 -0.44 6.73
N LEU A 72 -11.06 -0.35 6.89
CA LEU A 72 -10.09 -1.17 6.19
C LEU A 72 -9.30 -1.93 7.24
N GLN A 73 -9.37 -3.26 7.22
CA GLN A 73 -8.50 -4.09 8.02
C GLN A 73 -7.36 -4.60 7.15
N ILE A 74 -6.12 -4.46 7.62
CA ILE A 74 -4.92 -4.92 6.91
C ILE A 74 -4.15 -5.86 7.83
N SER A 75 -3.65 -6.97 7.28
CA SER A 75 -2.78 -7.92 7.97
C SER A 75 -1.63 -8.38 7.08
N ASP A 76 -0.44 -8.50 7.66
CA ASP A 76 0.76 -9.09 7.03
C ASP A 76 1.13 -10.45 7.66
N GLY A 77 0.22 -11.03 8.44
CA GLY A 77 0.43 -12.28 9.18
C GLY A 77 1.19 -12.12 10.51
N LYS A 78 1.90 -11.00 10.72
CA LYS A 78 2.55 -10.66 12.00
C LYS A 78 1.77 -9.60 12.77
N LYS A 79 1.19 -8.64 12.04
CA LYS A 79 0.41 -7.53 12.54
C LYS A 79 -0.93 -7.48 11.82
N GLN A 80 -1.98 -7.18 12.56
CA GLN A 80 -3.31 -6.89 12.03
C GLN A 80 -3.82 -5.56 12.62
N VAL A 81 -4.31 -4.68 11.77
CA VAL A 81 -4.81 -3.35 12.17
C VAL A 81 -6.14 -3.10 11.49
N VAL A 82 -7.10 -2.56 12.23
CA VAL A 82 -8.37 -2.05 11.70
C VAL A 82 -8.31 -0.52 11.66
N LEU A 83 -8.57 0.06 10.51
CA LEU A 83 -8.46 1.49 10.24
C LEU A 83 -9.82 2.07 9.83
N CYS A 84 -10.25 3.13 10.51
CA CYS A 84 -11.50 3.84 10.25
C CYS A 84 -11.37 5.34 10.57
N GLY A 85 -12.40 6.13 10.26
CA GLY A 85 -12.40 7.58 10.44
C GLY A 85 -11.34 8.27 9.59
N SER A 86 -10.57 9.17 10.20
CA SER A 86 -9.49 9.90 9.53
C SER A 86 -8.11 9.50 10.07
N LYS A 87 -7.22 9.05 9.19
CA LYS A 87 -5.81 8.73 9.48
C LYS A 87 -4.90 9.23 8.38
N HIS A 88 -3.65 9.54 8.74
CA HIS A 88 -2.61 10.03 7.83
C HIS A 88 -1.34 9.18 7.90
N GLU A 89 -0.47 9.31 6.90
CA GLU A 89 0.71 8.45 6.71
C GLU A 89 1.72 8.42 7.88
N HIS A 90 1.71 9.46 8.73
CA HIS A 90 2.57 9.54 9.93
C HIS A 90 1.91 8.99 11.20
N ASP A 91 0.66 8.53 11.13
CA ASP A 91 0.02 7.86 12.25
C ASP A 91 0.68 6.50 12.53
N SER A 92 0.53 6.00 13.75
CA SER A 92 1.09 4.70 14.12
C SER A 92 0.44 3.55 13.36
N ASN A 93 1.24 2.50 13.09
CA ASN A 93 0.82 1.25 12.46
C ASN A 93 0.40 1.33 10.98
N MET A 94 0.87 2.33 10.25
CA MET A 94 0.49 2.60 8.84
C MET A 94 1.33 1.85 7.79
N GLN A 95 2.22 0.92 8.19
CA GLN A 95 3.12 0.20 7.29
C GLN A 95 3.07 -1.32 7.51
N PHE A 96 3.03 -2.10 6.44
CA PHE A 96 2.90 -3.57 6.49
C PHE A 96 3.92 -4.22 5.55
N TYR A 97 4.44 -5.39 5.93
CA TYR A 97 5.57 -6.00 5.25
C TYR A 97 5.45 -7.51 5.13
N GLY A 98 5.72 -8.04 3.94
CA GLY A 98 5.90 -9.48 3.73
C GLY A 98 5.57 -9.91 2.32
N ASN A 99 5.63 -11.20 2.05
CA ASN A 99 5.30 -11.79 0.75
C ASN A 99 3.78 -12.01 0.54
N SER A 100 2.97 -11.79 1.59
CA SER A 100 1.51 -11.84 1.48
C SER A 100 0.85 -10.80 2.38
N ILE A 101 -0.11 -10.07 1.83
CA ILE A 101 -0.90 -9.05 2.53
C ILE A 101 -2.38 -9.36 2.38
N TYR A 102 -3.11 -9.29 3.49
CA TYR A 102 -4.55 -9.49 3.54
C TYR A 102 -5.22 -8.14 3.82
N ILE A 103 -6.17 -7.76 2.97
CA ILE A 103 -6.95 -6.54 3.10
C ILE A 103 -8.42 -6.94 3.16
N HIS A 104 -9.09 -6.61 4.26
CA HIS A 104 -10.54 -6.69 4.34
C HIS A 104 -11.12 -5.28 4.26
N TYR A 105 -11.79 -4.99 3.15
CA TYR A 105 -12.39 -3.70 2.83
C TYR A 105 -13.90 -3.78 3.03
N PHE A 106 -14.39 -3.01 3.99
CA PHE A 106 -15.80 -3.02 4.37
C PHE A 106 -16.41 -1.62 4.33
N THR A 107 -17.50 -1.49 3.59
CA THR A 107 -18.32 -0.27 3.56
C THR A 107 -19.80 -0.64 3.69
N ASP A 108 -20.47 -0.09 4.70
CA ASP A 108 -21.91 -0.31 4.92
C ASP A 108 -22.76 0.53 3.94
N LYS A 109 -23.92 0.00 3.56
CA LYS A 109 -24.89 0.61 2.63
C LYS A 109 -25.92 1.52 3.31
N GLY A 110 -26.21 1.27 4.58
CA GLY A 110 -27.38 1.80 5.28
C GLY A 110 -27.27 3.25 5.74
N SER A 111 -26.06 3.73 6.05
CA SER A 111 -25.91 5.08 6.61
C SER A 111 -25.59 6.16 5.55
N PRO A 112 -26.16 7.38 5.65
CA PRO A 112 -25.85 8.48 4.74
C PRO A 112 -24.36 8.76 4.71
N LYS A 113 -23.78 8.83 3.51
CA LYS A 113 -22.38 9.18 3.32
C LYS A 113 -22.27 10.68 3.03
N PRO A 114 -21.52 11.46 3.84
CA PRO A 114 -21.27 12.86 3.50
C PRO A 114 -20.37 12.99 2.27
N LEU A 115 -20.57 14.07 1.50
CA LEU A 115 -20.02 14.30 0.14
C LEU A 115 -18.49 14.45 0.00
N ASP A 116 -17.67 14.10 0.99
CA ASP A 116 -16.22 14.34 0.97
C ASP A 116 -15.36 13.20 1.56
N PHE A 117 -15.90 11.99 1.69
CA PHE A 117 -15.10 10.85 2.18
C PHE A 117 -14.50 10.03 1.03
N SER A 118 -13.19 10.20 0.83
CA SER A 118 -12.40 9.57 -0.25
C SER A 118 -12.04 8.10 0.01
N GLY A 119 -12.21 7.61 1.24
CA GLY A 119 -11.94 6.22 1.60
C GLY A 119 -10.48 6.03 1.95
N CYS A 120 -9.82 5.05 1.34
CA CYS A 120 -8.41 4.78 1.58
C CYS A 120 -7.53 5.04 0.35
N SER A 121 -6.27 5.38 0.61
CA SER A 121 -5.20 5.43 -0.39
C SER A 121 -4.00 4.69 0.17
N LEU A 122 -3.59 3.64 -0.51
CA LEU A 122 -2.43 2.80 -0.17
C LEU A 122 -1.40 2.91 -1.29
N ILE A 123 -0.14 2.77 -0.93
CA ILE A 123 0.99 2.69 -1.85
C ILE A 123 1.71 1.39 -1.57
N MET A 124 1.83 0.55 -2.59
CA MET A 124 2.44 -0.76 -2.50
C MET A 124 3.72 -0.75 -3.32
N THR A 125 4.84 -1.01 -2.66
CA THR A 125 6.14 -1.18 -3.31
C THR A 125 6.49 -2.66 -3.30
N ILE A 126 6.84 -3.19 -4.45
CA ILE A 126 7.33 -4.57 -4.60
C ILE A 126 8.82 -4.48 -4.83
N SER A 127 9.58 -5.13 -3.96
CA SER A 127 11.04 -5.03 -3.97
C SER A 127 11.67 -6.37 -3.59
N ARG A 128 12.79 -6.67 -4.25
CA ARG A 128 13.65 -7.78 -3.87
C ARG A 128 14.59 -7.36 -2.76
N LYS A 129 14.77 -8.25 -1.78
CA LYS A 129 15.84 -8.11 -0.80
C LYS A 129 17.14 -8.68 -1.38
N SER A 130 18.17 -7.85 -1.43
CA SER A 130 19.53 -8.24 -1.80
C SER A 130 20.03 -9.30 -0.82
N THR A 131 20.39 -10.47 -1.34
CA THR A 131 20.98 -11.58 -0.58
C THR A 131 22.49 -11.69 -0.80
N SER A 132 22.97 -11.08 -1.89
CA SER A 132 24.38 -10.85 -2.19
C SER A 132 24.62 -9.35 -2.33
N GLY A 133 25.81 -8.86 -1.92
CA GLY A 133 26.15 -7.44 -2.01
C GLY A 133 26.09 -6.82 -3.42
N PHE A 134 25.89 -7.65 -4.45
CA PHE A 134 25.88 -7.30 -5.86
C PHE A 134 24.45 -7.15 -6.45
N ASP A 135 23.39 -7.55 -5.73
CA ASP A 135 22.02 -7.65 -6.28
C ASP A 135 21.36 -6.27 -6.55
N CYS A 136 21.94 -5.16 -6.08
CA CYS A 136 21.48 -3.80 -6.38
C CYS A 136 22.52 -2.98 -7.20
N GLU A 137 23.40 -3.63 -7.98
CA GLU A 137 24.53 -2.95 -8.66
C GLU A 137 24.19 -2.24 -9.98
N SER A 138 22.92 -2.20 -10.36
CA SER A 138 22.50 -1.35 -11.47
C SER A 138 22.69 0.12 -11.11
N SER A 139 23.16 0.92 -12.07
CA SER A 139 23.24 2.39 -11.92
C SER A 139 21.87 3.05 -11.72
N ALA A 140 20.78 2.34 -11.99
CA ALA A 140 19.40 2.79 -11.80
C ALA A 140 18.75 2.27 -10.50
N SER A 141 19.49 1.58 -9.63
CA SER A 141 18.99 1.13 -8.32
C SER A 141 19.54 1.94 -7.16
N PHE A 142 18.72 2.04 -6.13
CA PHE A 142 19.07 2.49 -4.79
C PHE A 142 18.98 1.29 -3.84
N ARG A 143 19.98 1.14 -2.96
CA ARG A 143 20.01 0.08 -1.96
C ARG A 143 19.64 0.67 -0.59
N CYS A 144 18.52 0.22 -0.06
CA CYS A 144 18.05 0.54 1.28
C CYS A 144 18.99 -0.03 2.35
N ALA A 145 18.99 0.54 3.56
CA ALA A 145 19.86 0.02 4.63
C ALA A 145 19.43 -1.37 5.14
N ASN A 146 18.17 -1.73 4.95
CA ASN A 146 17.61 -3.07 5.21
C ASN A 146 17.76 -4.06 4.04
N ASP A 147 18.61 -3.72 3.05
CA ASP A 147 18.96 -4.50 1.86
C ASP A 147 17.87 -4.64 0.79
N TYR A 148 16.74 -3.93 0.87
CA TYR A 148 15.84 -3.82 -0.28
C TYR A 148 16.49 -3.03 -1.43
N CYS A 149 16.23 -3.46 -2.67
CA CYS A 149 16.60 -2.69 -3.85
C CYS A 149 15.36 -1.99 -4.42
N ILE A 150 15.40 -0.66 -4.54
CA ILE A 150 14.37 0.11 -5.24
C ILE A 150 14.96 0.82 -6.45
N HIS A 151 14.13 1.23 -7.39
CA HIS A 151 14.56 2.07 -8.49
C HIS A 151 14.94 3.45 -7.96
N GLN A 152 16.06 4.03 -8.43
CA GLN A 152 16.58 5.33 -7.98
C GLN A 152 15.56 6.49 -8.09
N ARG A 153 14.55 6.34 -8.95
CA ARG A 153 13.46 7.35 -9.09
C ARG A 153 12.60 7.50 -7.83
N PHE A 154 12.58 6.45 -7.00
CA PHE A 154 11.83 6.34 -5.75
C PHE A 154 12.65 6.80 -4.53
N ASP A 155 13.92 7.18 -4.74
CA ASP A 155 14.72 7.89 -3.74
C ASP A 155 14.21 9.34 -3.64
N CYS A 156 13.94 9.78 -2.42
CA CYS A 156 13.41 11.10 -2.09
C CYS A 156 12.13 11.45 -2.89
N ASP A 157 11.16 10.54 -2.93
CA ASP A 157 9.85 10.77 -3.56
C ASP A 157 8.72 11.05 -2.56
N GLY A 158 9.05 11.08 -1.26
CA GLY A 158 8.13 11.32 -0.16
C GLY A 158 7.36 10.07 0.27
N ILE A 159 7.76 8.89 -0.20
CA ILE A 159 7.14 7.60 0.12
C ILE A 159 8.22 6.69 0.67
N ASN A 160 7.93 6.03 1.80
CA ASN A 160 8.84 5.03 2.34
C ASN A 160 8.80 3.73 1.52
N ASN A 161 9.47 3.70 0.38
CA ASN A 161 9.57 2.56 -0.52
C ASN A 161 10.55 1.50 0.00
N CYS A 162 11.53 1.89 0.83
CA CYS A 162 12.45 0.95 1.49
C CYS A 162 11.81 0.21 2.66
N GLY A 163 10.78 0.79 3.26
CA GLY A 163 10.17 0.27 4.48
C GLY A 163 10.90 0.65 5.77
N ASP A 164 12.14 1.11 5.70
CA ASP A 164 12.96 1.59 6.82
C ASP A 164 13.27 3.11 6.74
N PHE A 165 12.61 3.82 5.82
CA PHE A 165 12.76 5.25 5.49
C PHE A 165 14.11 5.64 4.90
N THR A 166 14.99 4.70 4.56
CA THR A 166 16.35 5.04 4.13
C THR A 166 16.41 5.76 2.78
N ASP A 167 15.42 5.55 1.93
CA ASP A 167 15.17 6.29 0.69
C ASP A 167 14.67 7.73 0.89
N GLU A 168 14.30 8.11 2.12
CA GLU A 168 13.75 9.43 2.44
C GLU A 168 14.68 10.24 3.37
N ILE A 169 15.92 9.77 3.57
CA ILE A 169 16.93 10.43 4.41
C ILE A 169 17.90 11.23 3.56
N GLY A 170 18.18 12.47 3.95
CA GLY A 170 19.20 13.30 3.30
C GLY A 170 18.76 13.98 2.01
N CYS A 171 17.44 14.08 1.78
CA CYS A 171 16.82 14.67 0.60
C CYS A 171 17.00 16.20 0.47
N ASP A 172 17.69 16.86 1.40
CA ASP A 172 17.91 18.32 1.50
C ASP A 172 18.67 18.95 0.31
N LYS A 173 18.94 18.20 -0.77
CA LYS A 173 19.66 18.67 -1.96
C LYS A 173 18.98 18.41 -3.30
N MET A 174 17.78 17.84 -3.34
CA MET A 174 17.06 17.66 -4.60
C MET A 174 15.77 18.46 -4.58
N GLY A 175 15.87 19.73 -4.97
CA GLY A 175 14.72 20.45 -5.50
C GLY A 175 14.19 19.69 -6.72
N LYS A 176 13.09 18.97 -6.52
CA LYS A 176 12.13 18.65 -7.57
C LYS A 176 11.04 19.72 -7.57
#